data_AF-A0A7R9QY66-F1
#
_entry.id   AF-A0A7R9QY66-F1
#
_cell.length_a   1.000
_cell.length_b   1.000
_cell.length_c   1.000
_cell.angle_alpha   90.00
_cell.angle_beta   90.00
_cell.angle_gamma   90.00
#
_symmetry.space_group_name_H-M   'P 1'
#
loop_
_entity.id
_entity.type
_entity.pdbx_description
1 polymer ?
#
loop_
_entity_poly.entity_id
_entity_poly.type
_entity_poly.pdbx_seq_one_letter_code
_entity_poly.pdbx_strand_id
1 'polypeptide(L)'
;MANNSAREWAVDNAYFDSTPDYWLNSNRETRDQHIVRNKQIENTVSAHLTQVLSCRLREGYTIKSVNYTPNDNQIEVRLLLPYRHNVNIEYNLTSTLPSKSPPADGEESAPECQYEVIVEGNYNFIHDVTCAIKKPIKSAYRSATINQFWTTIKSLTESDKHEIHLHNFTRNAWSRNIPESIKNGVPLFFMPPNSSDAVISSKNIVHSQFAQYWKWMLGVN
;
A
#
# COMPACT_ATOMS: atom_id res chain seq x y z
N MET A 1 -35.67 -12.97 -15.29
CA MET A 1 -34.38 -12.38 -15.71
C MET A 1 -34.26 -11.04 -15.01
N ALA A 2 -33.60 -11.02 -13.85
CA ALA A 2 -33.44 -9.80 -13.05
C ALA A 2 -32.15 -9.10 -13.48
N ASN A 3 -32.26 -7.80 -13.72
CA ASN A 3 -31.22 -6.92 -14.23
C ASN A 3 -30.21 -6.65 -13.08
N ASN A 4 -29.10 -7.38 -13.03
CA ASN A 4 -28.04 -7.23 -12.03
C ASN A 4 -27.08 -6.11 -12.47
N SER A 5 -27.46 -4.86 -12.21
CA SER A 5 -26.54 -3.73 -12.36
C SER A 5 -25.62 -3.66 -11.14
N ALA A 6 -24.31 -3.85 -11.36
CA ALA A 6 -23.31 -3.40 -10.41
C ALA A 6 -23.59 -1.93 -10.05
N ARG A 7 -23.55 -1.58 -8.78
CA ARG A 7 -23.67 -0.20 -8.33
C ARG A 7 -22.26 0.38 -8.27
N GLU A 8 -21.91 1.16 -9.30
CA GLU A 8 -20.72 1.99 -9.32
C GLU A 8 -21.06 3.32 -8.63
N TRP A 9 -20.35 3.64 -7.56
CA TRP A 9 -20.36 4.98 -6.99
C TRP A 9 -19.13 5.72 -7.51
N ALA A 10 -19.36 6.57 -8.52
CA ALA A 10 -18.41 7.60 -8.90
C ALA A 10 -18.47 8.72 -7.86
N VAL A 11 -17.31 9.13 -7.35
CA VAL A 11 -17.23 10.31 -6.47
C VAL A 11 -16.95 11.49 -7.39
N ASP A 12 -17.92 12.38 -7.55
CA ASP A 12 -17.76 13.64 -8.28
C ASP A 12 -16.68 14.46 -7.58
N ASN A 13 -15.49 14.49 -8.18
CA ASN A 13 -14.34 15.14 -7.59
C ASN A 13 -13.85 16.20 -8.57
N ALA A 14 -14.25 17.45 -8.31
CA ALA A 14 -13.99 18.60 -9.17
C ALA A 14 -12.49 18.84 -9.46
N TYR A 15 -11.59 18.25 -8.66
CA TYR A 15 -10.16 18.30 -8.92
C TYR A 15 -9.74 17.57 -10.21
N PHE A 16 -10.54 16.60 -10.67
CA PHE A 16 -10.27 15.82 -11.88
C PHE A 16 -11.07 16.28 -13.11
N ASP A 17 -12.22 16.92 -12.90
CA ASP A 17 -13.08 17.46 -13.98
C ASP A 17 -12.82 18.94 -14.32
N SER A 18 -11.95 19.61 -13.56
CA SER A 18 -11.57 21.00 -13.86
C SER A 18 -10.56 21.05 -15.00
N THR A 19 -11.01 20.94 -16.24
CA THR A 19 -10.44 21.74 -17.32
C THR A 19 -11.09 23.12 -17.26
N PRO A 20 -10.41 24.18 -16.77
CA PRO A 20 -10.98 25.51 -16.79
C PRO A 20 -11.20 25.93 -18.25
N ASP A 21 -12.42 26.36 -18.57
CA ASP A 21 -12.86 26.79 -19.92
C ASP A 21 -12.00 27.91 -20.56
N TYR A 22 -11.04 28.48 -19.82
CA TYR A 22 -10.10 29.48 -20.31
C TYR A 22 -9.01 28.93 -21.25
N TRP A 23 -8.92 27.60 -21.45
CA TRP A 23 -7.97 26.97 -22.39
C TRP A 23 -8.49 26.77 -23.82
N LEU A 24 -9.73 27.18 -24.13
CA LEU A 24 -10.34 26.99 -25.46
C LEU A 24 -9.72 27.83 -26.59
N ASN A 25 -8.61 28.55 -26.36
CA ASN A 25 -8.00 29.41 -27.37
C ASN A 25 -6.47 29.31 -27.49
N SER A 26 -5.91 28.10 -27.45
CA SER A 26 -4.58 27.83 -28.00
C SER A 26 -4.61 26.62 -28.93
N ASN A 27 -4.92 26.89 -30.19
CA ASN A 27 -5.08 25.94 -31.29
C ASN A 27 -3.75 25.30 -31.78
N ARG A 28 -2.79 25.04 -30.87
CA ARG A 28 -1.52 24.37 -31.14
C ARG A 28 -1.05 23.66 -29.86
N GLU A 29 -1.11 22.32 -29.85
CA GLU A 29 -0.53 21.35 -28.87
C GLU A 29 -1.49 20.37 -28.18
N THR A 30 -2.74 20.23 -28.61
CA THR A 30 -3.51 18.98 -28.44
C THR A 30 -3.01 17.90 -29.39
N ARG A 31 -1.71 17.58 -29.34
CA ARG A 31 -1.29 16.22 -29.68
C ARG A 31 -1.76 15.39 -28.51
N ASP A 32 -2.75 14.53 -28.73
CA ASP A 32 -3.13 13.45 -27.82
C ASP A 32 -1.89 12.93 -27.11
N GLN A 33 -1.66 13.38 -25.88
CA GLN A 33 -0.63 12.80 -25.04
C GLN A 33 -1.21 11.44 -24.69
N HIS A 34 -0.87 10.43 -25.50
CA HIS A 34 -1.36 9.08 -25.32
C HIS A 34 -1.06 8.64 -23.89
N ILE A 35 -2.09 8.64 -23.06
CA ILE A 35 -1.98 8.24 -21.67
C ILE A 35 -1.88 6.72 -21.66
N VAL A 36 -0.79 6.23 -21.09
CA VAL A 36 -0.51 4.81 -20.97
C VAL A 36 -0.60 4.40 -19.52
N ARG A 37 -1.21 3.23 -19.29
CA ARG A 37 -1.32 2.60 -17.98
C ARG A 37 -0.33 1.45 -17.88
N ASN A 38 0.36 1.34 -16.76
CA ASN A 38 1.30 0.26 -16.50
C ASN A 38 1.18 -0.23 -15.05
N LYS A 39 0.86 -1.52 -14.89
CA LYS A 39 0.79 -2.18 -13.59
C LYS A 39 2.19 -2.37 -13.02
N GLN A 40 2.41 -1.83 -11.82
CA GLN A 40 3.70 -1.89 -11.12
C GLN A 40 3.76 -3.01 -10.10
N ILE A 41 2.69 -3.18 -9.32
CA ILE A 41 2.63 -4.10 -8.17
C ILE A 41 1.27 -4.79 -8.16
N GLU A 42 1.28 -6.04 -7.72
CA GLU A 42 0.12 -6.82 -7.33
C GLU A 42 0.49 -7.65 -6.11
N ASN A 43 -0.28 -7.54 -5.04
CA ASN A 43 0.02 -8.23 -3.80
C ASN A 43 -1.21 -8.34 -2.88
N THR A 44 -1.08 -9.12 -1.81
CA THR A 44 -2.12 -9.32 -0.79
C THR A 44 -1.62 -8.87 0.58
N VAL A 45 -2.50 -8.24 1.34
CA VAL A 45 -2.28 -7.69 2.68
C VAL A 45 -3.22 -8.40 3.64
N SER A 46 -2.69 -8.91 4.76
CA SER A 46 -3.50 -9.46 5.85
C SER A 46 -3.97 -8.32 6.78
N ALA A 47 -4.92 -7.52 6.30
CA ALA A 47 -5.55 -6.43 7.05
C ALA A 47 -6.98 -6.20 6.56
N HIS A 48 -7.80 -5.50 7.37
CA HIS A 48 -9.12 -5.07 6.93
C HIS A 48 -9.03 -3.93 5.91
N LEU A 49 -9.97 -3.92 4.96
CA LEU A 49 -10.07 -2.88 3.92
C LEU A 49 -10.05 -1.47 4.50
N THR A 50 -10.79 -1.25 5.59
CA THR A 50 -10.91 0.07 6.23
C THR A 50 -9.58 0.60 6.75
N GLN A 51 -8.67 -0.28 7.16
CA GLN A 51 -7.37 0.10 7.68
C GLN A 51 -6.48 0.59 6.54
N VAL A 52 -6.31 -0.25 5.51
CA VAL A 52 -5.51 0.08 4.34
C VAL A 52 -6.05 1.34 3.66
N LEU A 53 -7.38 1.44 3.54
CA LEU A 53 -8.06 2.63 3.03
C LEU A 53 -7.71 3.88 3.87
N SER A 54 -7.80 3.80 5.21
CA SER A 54 -7.49 4.94 6.07
C SER A 54 -6.04 5.42 5.93
N CYS A 55 -5.10 4.50 5.73
CA CYS A 55 -3.68 4.81 5.56
C CYS A 55 -3.44 5.47 4.20
N ARG A 56 -3.97 4.89 3.12
CA ARG A 56 -3.89 5.49 1.78
C ARG A 56 -4.50 6.89 1.73
N LEU A 57 -5.66 7.10 2.34
CA LEU A 57 -6.28 8.42 2.42
C LEU A 57 -5.39 9.44 3.16
N ARG A 58 -4.73 9.03 4.24
CA ARG A 58 -3.79 9.88 5.00
C ARG A 58 -2.53 10.23 4.21
N GLU A 59 -2.08 9.31 3.36
CA GLU A 59 -0.96 9.52 2.44
C GLU A 59 -1.31 10.46 1.28
N GLY A 60 -2.56 10.91 1.17
CA GLY A 60 -3.03 11.86 0.18
C GLY A 60 -3.72 11.23 -1.03
N TYR A 61 -4.01 9.93 -1.00
CA TYR A 61 -4.86 9.31 -2.01
C TYR A 61 -6.29 9.84 -1.90
N THR A 62 -6.93 9.97 -3.05
CA THR A 62 -8.34 10.33 -3.16
C THR A 62 -9.14 9.15 -3.68
N ILE A 63 -10.42 9.05 -3.30
CA ILE A 63 -11.29 7.98 -3.82
C ILE A 63 -11.73 8.37 -5.22
N LYS A 64 -11.42 7.51 -6.20
CA LYS A 64 -11.85 7.65 -7.60
C LYS A 64 -13.19 6.97 -7.83
N SER A 65 -13.34 5.73 -7.35
CA SER A 65 -14.63 5.03 -7.38
C SER A 65 -14.69 3.92 -6.34
N VAL A 66 -15.91 3.52 -6.01
CA VAL A 66 -16.20 2.35 -5.19
C VAL A 66 -17.20 1.48 -5.91
N ASN A 67 -16.83 0.22 -6.12
CA ASN A 67 -17.67 -0.80 -6.75
C ASN A 67 -17.97 -1.90 -5.74
N TYR A 68 -19.25 -2.27 -5.64
CA TYR A 68 -19.67 -3.42 -4.86
C TYR A 68 -20.26 -4.48 -5.78
N THR A 69 -19.73 -5.69 -5.71
CA THR A 69 -20.19 -6.85 -6.47
C THR A 69 -20.95 -7.79 -5.53
N PRO A 70 -22.30 -7.78 -5.54
CA PRO A 70 -23.11 -8.54 -4.59
C PRO A 70 -22.93 -10.06 -4.72
N ASN A 71 -22.69 -10.56 -5.94
CA ASN A 71 -22.59 -11.99 -6.22
C ASN A 71 -21.37 -12.63 -5.53
N ASP A 72 -20.24 -11.90 -5.54
CA ASP A 72 -18.98 -12.36 -4.95
C ASP A 72 -18.78 -11.82 -3.52
N ASN A 73 -19.72 -11.00 -3.03
CA ASN A 73 -19.62 -10.23 -1.79
C ASN A 73 -18.28 -9.47 -1.67
N GLN A 74 -17.82 -8.93 -2.80
CA GLN A 74 -16.55 -8.21 -2.91
C GLN A 74 -16.80 -6.71 -3.06
N ILE A 75 -15.92 -5.93 -2.44
CA ILE A 75 -15.83 -4.48 -2.61
C ILE A 75 -14.49 -4.15 -3.24
N GLU A 76 -14.54 -3.35 -4.29
CA GLU A 76 -13.38 -2.79 -4.98
C GLU A 76 -13.38 -1.27 -4.77
N VAL A 77 -12.27 -0.73 -4.30
CA VAL A 77 -12.07 0.71 -4.09
C VAL A 77 -10.88 1.15 -4.92
N ARG A 78 -11.11 2.06 -5.87
CA ARG A 78 -10.04 2.65 -6.68
C ARG A 78 -9.62 3.97 -6.05
N LEU A 79 -8.34 4.07 -5.71
CA LEU A 79 -7.74 5.26 -5.13
C LEU A 79 -6.78 5.91 -6.14
N LEU A 80 -6.68 7.23 -6.12
CA LEU A 80 -5.83 8.00 -7.03
C LEU A 80 -4.97 9.00 -6.26
N LEU A 81 -3.67 8.97 -6.54
CA LEU A 81 -2.69 9.95 -6.07
C LEU A 81 -2.08 10.68 -7.28
N PRO A 82 -2.33 11.98 -7.44
CA PRO A 82 -1.63 12.81 -8.41
C PRO A 82 -0.14 12.88 -8.06
N TYR A 83 0.72 12.29 -8.87
CA TYR A 83 2.16 12.23 -8.59
C TYR A 83 2.88 13.43 -9.22
N ARG A 84 2.65 13.68 -10.51
CA ARG A 84 3.20 14.81 -11.27
C ARG A 84 2.25 15.22 -12.39
N HIS A 85 2.59 16.28 -13.11
CA HIS A 85 1.82 16.69 -14.29
C HIS A 85 1.67 15.52 -15.27
N ASN A 86 0.42 15.17 -15.58
CA ASN A 86 0.02 14.05 -16.43
C ASN A 86 0.62 12.70 -16.01
N VAL A 87 0.86 12.49 -14.70
CA VAL A 87 1.25 11.20 -14.11
C VAL A 87 0.50 10.99 -12.79
N ASN A 88 -0.31 9.94 -12.75
CA ASN A 88 -1.09 9.53 -11.59
C ASN A 88 -0.72 8.12 -11.14
N ILE A 89 -0.81 7.87 -9.84
CA ILE A 89 -0.67 6.53 -9.25
C ILE A 89 -2.06 6.11 -8.79
N GLU A 90 -2.60 5.07 -9.43
CA GLU A 90 -3.85 4.42 -9.06
C GLU A 90 -3.53 3.22 -8.15
N TYR A 91 -4.26 3.12 -7.03
CA TYR A 91 -4.14 2.03 -6.06
C TYR A 91 -5.51 1.39 -5.93
N ASN A 92 -5.67 0.19 -6.48
CA ASN A 92 -6.93 -0.54 -6.47
C ASN A 92 -6.91 -1.53 -5.32
N LEU A 93 -7.92 -1.44 -4.45
CA LEU A 93 -8.11 -2.30 -3.30
C LEU A 93 -9.31 -3.20 -3.56
N THR A 94 -9.13 -4.51 -3.36
CA THR A 94 -10.22 -5.49 -3.45
C THR A 94 -10.27 -6.29 -2.16
N SER A 95 -11.44 -6.40 -1.56
CA SER A 95 -11.64 -7.20 -0.35
C SER A 95 -13.00 -7.88 -0.34
N THR A 96 -13.03 -9.10 0.17
CA THR A 96 -14.28 -9.83 0.43
C THR A 96 -14.85 -9.35 1.75
N LEU A 97 -16.10 -8.88 1.75
CA LEU A 97 -16.77 -8.48 2.98
C LEU A 97 -17.03 -9.72 3.85
N PRO A 98 -16.85 -9.63 5.18
CA PRO A 98 -17.16 -10.74 6.06
C PRO A 98 -18.65 -11.08 5.96
N SER A 99 -18.96 -12.35 5.70
CA SER A 99 -20.35 -12.84 5.74
C SER A 99 -20.87 -12.74 7.18
N LYS A 100 -22.16 -12.39 7.34
CA LYS A 100 -22.82 -12.29 8.66
C LYS A 100 -22.96 -13.63 9.38
N SER A 101 -22.69 -14.75 8.72
CA SER A 101 -22.68 -16.07 9.35
C SER A 101 -21.37 -16.28 10.11
N PRO A 102 -21.40 -16.59 11.42
CA PRO A 102 -20.19 -16.97 12.13
C PRO A 102 -19.56 -18.19 11.46
N PRO A 103 -18.22 -18.25 11.32
CA PRO A 103 -17.56 -19.43 10.77
C PRO A 103 -17.91 -20.66 11.62
N ALA A 104 -18.30 -21.75 10.96
CA ALA A 104 -18.76 -22.99 11.61
C ALA A 104 -17.65 -23.68 12.42
N ASP A 105 -16.40 -23.31 12.14
CA ASP A 105 -15.19 -23.77 12.81
C ASP A 105 -14.47 -22.51 13.31
N GLY A 106 -14.12 -22.45 14.59
CA GLY A 106 -13.61 -21.25 15.28
C GLY A 106 -12.28 -20.65 14.78
N GLU A 107 -11.90 -20.86 13.53
CA GLU A 107 -10.88 -20.10 12.82
C GLU A 107 -11.49 -18.82 12.22
N GLU A 108 -11.39 -17.70 12.93
CA GLU A 108 -11.52 -16.39 12.30
C GLU A 108 -10.38 -16.22 11.28
N SER A 109 -10.63 -16.55 10.02
CA SER A 109 -9.70 -16.26 8.93
C SER A 109 -9.32 -14.79 8.97
N ALA A 110 -8.03 -14.49 8.92
CA ALA A 110 -7.56 -13.11 8.94
C ALA A 110 -8.13 -12.39 7.70
N PRO A 111 -8.60 -11.14 7.84
CA PRO A 111 -9.09 -10.39 6.71
C PRO A 111 -7.95 -10.22 5.70
N GLU A 112 -8.19 -10.67 4.47
CA GLU A 112 -7.26 -10.47 3.36
C GLU A 112 -7.81 -9.40 2.42
N CYS A 113 -6.95 -8.44 2.10
CA CYS A 113 -7.19 -7.41 1.09
C CYS A 113 -6.15 -7.58 -0.01
N GLN A 114 -6.62 -7.67 -1.25
CA GLN A 114 -5.77 -7.64 -2.43
C GLN A 114 -5.60 -6.19 -2.87
N TYR A 115 -4.41 -5.87 -3.36
CA TYR A 115 -4.18 -4.56 -3.95
C TYR A 115 -3.31 -4.64 -5.19
N GLU A 116 -3.54 -3.71 -6.10
CA GLU A 116 -2.66 -3.47 -7.24
C GLU A 116 -2.35 -1.98 -7.36
N VAL A 117 -1.12 -1.69 -7.80
CA VAL A 117 -0.65 -0.34 -8.06
C VAL A 117 -0.43 -0.17 -9.54
N ILE A 118 -1.15 0.76 -10.15
CA ILE A 118 -1.08 1.08 -11.56
C ILE A 118 -0.59 2.51 -11.68
N VAL A 119 0.41 2.76 -12.52
CA VAL A 119 0.80 4.12 -12.88
C VAL A 119 0.21 4.47 -14.23
N GLU A 120 -0.40 5.65 -14.30
CA GLU A 120 -1.00 6.20 -15.50
C GLU A 120 -0.26 7.48 -15.86
N GLY A 121 0.18 7.63 -17.10
CA GLY A 121 0.81 8.87 -17.52
C GLY A 121 1.27 8.88 -18.97
N ASN A 122 2.02 9.91 -19.35
CA ASN A 122 2.50 10.03 -20.73
C ASN A 122 3.41 8.85 -21.13
N TYR A 123 3.38 8.50 -22.43
CA TYR A 123 4.18 7.39 -22.96
C TYR A 123 5.66 7.48 -22.60
N ASN A 124 6.27 8.67 -22.69
CA ASN A 124 7.70 8.85 -22.42
C ASN A 124 8.09 8.48 -20.99
N PHE A 125 7.25 8.86 -20.02
CA PHE A 125 7.44 8.55 -18.61
C PHE A 125 7.27 7.05 -18.37
N ILE A 126 6.18 6.46 -18.89
CA ILE A 126 5.92 5.02 -18.73
C ILE A 126 7.02 4.19 -19.39
N HIS A 127 7.47 4.59 -20.57
CA HIS A 127 8.60 3.96 -21.26
C HIS A 127 9.86 4.04 -20.39
N ASP A 128 10.17 5.20 -19.81
CA ASP A 128 11.33 5.35 -18.93
C ASP A 128 11.21 4.49 -17.67
N VAL A 129 10.06 4.47 -17.00
CA VAL A 129 9.80 3.61 -15.84
C VAL A 129 10.06 2.15 -16.22
N THR A 130 9.52 1.70 -17.36
CA THR A 130 9.61 0.31 -17.82
C THR A 130 11.02 -0.07 -18.28
N CYS A 131 11.72 0.85 -18.96
CA CYS A 131 12.99 0.57 -19.63
C CYS A 131 14.23 1.00 -18.84
N ALA A 132 14.10 1.81 -17.79
CA ALA A 132 15.22 2.20 -16.91
C ALA A 132 15.93 0.99 -16.30
N ILE A 133 15.21 -0.11 -16.10
CA ILE A 133 15.75 -1.39 -15.63
C ILE A 133 16.73 -1.99 -16.65
N LYS A 134 16.49 -1.78 -17.96
CA LYS A 134 17.26 -2.38 -19.05
C LYS A 134 18.32 -1.45 -19.63
N LYS A 135 18.11 -0.13 -19.58
CA LYS A 135 18.99 0.87 -20.19
C LYS A 135 19.14 2.10 -19.32
N PRO A 136 20.37 2.58 -19.05
CA PRO A 136 20.57 3.80 -18.31
C PRO A 136 20.04 5.01 -19.10
N ILE A 137 19.27 5.85 -18.41
CA ILE A 137 18.70 7.07 -19.00
C ILE A 137 19.82 8.11 -19.12
N LYS A 138 20.01 8.64 -20.34
CA LYS A 138 21.08 9.61 -20.62
C LYS A 138 20.94 10.95 -19.89
N SER A 139 19.70 11.37 -19.62
CA SER A 139 19.40 12.63 -18.95
C SER A 139 19.38 12.44 -17.43
N ALA A 140 20.24 13.19 -16.73
CA ALA A 140 20.31 13.16 -15.26
C ALA A 140 18.98 13.55 -14.59
N TYR A 141 18.27 14.56 -15.14
CA TYR A 141 16.96 14.98 -14.62
C TYR A 141 15.91 13.88 -14.75
N ARG A 142 15.82 13.24 -15.93
CA ARG A 142 14.89 12.13 -16.15
C ARG A 142 15.24 10.95 -15.24
N SER A 143 16.52 10.61 -15.12
CA SER A 143 16.97 9.56 -14.21
C SER A 143 16.60 9.84 -12.75
N ALA A 144 16.82 11.06 -12.25
CA ALA A 144 16.44 11.44 -10.90
C ALA A 144 14.92 11.34 -10.67
N THR A 145 14.11 11.74 -11.66
CA THR A 145 12.65 11.65 -11.59
C THR A 145 12.17 10.20 -11.50
N ILE A 146 12.79 9.30 -12.27
CA ILE A 146 12.46 7.86 -12.25
C ILE A 146 12.94 7.20 -10.97
N ASN A 147 14.12 7.57 -10.45
CA ASN A 147 14.59 7.08 -9.17
C ASN A 147 13.66 7.50 -8.04
N GLN A 148 13.24 8.76 -8.01
CA GLN A 148 12.26 9.26 -7.03
C GLN A 148 10.95 8.48 -7.12
N PHE A 149 10.46 8.21 -8.34
CA PHE A 149 9.26 7.41 -8.54
C PHE A 149 9.41 6.01 -7.93
N TRP A 150 10.51 5.31 -8.21
CA TRP A 150 10.74 3.98 -7.64
C TRP A 150 10.93 4.02 -6.12
N THR A 151 11.53 5.08 -5.57
CA THR A 151 11.58 5.30 -4.12
C THR A 151 10.18 5.44 -3.54
N THR A 152 9.29 6.20 -4.19
CA THR A 152 7.88 6.32 -3.77
C THR A 152 7.17 4.96 -3.80
N ILE A 153 7.28 4.20 -4.88
CA ILE A 153 6.66 2.87 -5.00
C ILE A 153 7.20 1.89 -3.94
N LYS A 154 8.50 1.92 -3.65
CA LYS A 154 9.12 1.12 -2.59
C LYS A 154 8.61 1.54 -1.21
N SER A 155 8.52 2.84 -0.95
CA SER A 155 8.04 3.37 0.34
C SER A 155 6.59 2.99 0.62
N LEU A 156 5.73 2.94 -0.41
CA LEU A 156 4.35 2.46 -0.28
C LEU A 156 4.31 1.01 0.19
N THR A 157 5.13 0.14 -0.41
CA THR A 157 5.19 -1.28 -0.05
C THR A 157 5.76 -1.50 1.35
N GLU A 158 6.72 -0.66 1.78
CA GLU A 158 7.27 -0.72 3.13
C GLU A 158 6.25 -0.19 4.17
N SER A 159 5.52 0.88 3.85
CA SER A 159 4.40 1.39 4.66
C SER A 159 3.35 0.29 4.91
N ASP A 160 2.96 -0.44 3.87
CA ASP A 160 1.96 -1.53 3.95
C ASP A 160 2.41 -2.63 4.91
N LYS A 161 3.68 -3.03 4.82
CA LYS A 161 4.24 -4.01 5.77
C LYS A 161 4.14 -3.47 7.20
N HIS A 162 4.46 -2.18 7.41
CA HIS A 162 4.50 -1.60 8.77
C HIS A 162 3.11 -1.59 9.38
N GLU A 163 2.12 -1.24 8.58
CA GLU A 163 0.72 -1.27 8.96
C GLU A 163 0.25 -2.69 9.31
N ILE A 164 0.55 -3.70 8.49
CA ILE A 164 0.17 -5.11 8.79
C ILE A 164 0.74 -5.54 10.14
N HIS A 165 2.01 -5.22 10.40
CA HIS A 165 2.64 -5.59 11.66
C HIS A 165 2.00 -4.91 12.87
N LEU A 166 1.70 -3.61 12.76
CA LEU A 166 0.96 -2.88 13.79
C LEU A 166 -0.45 -3.42 13.97
N HIS A 167 -1.11 -3.86 12.90
CA HIS A 167 -2.40 -4.52 13.03
C HIS A 167 -2.29 -5.85 13.78
N ASN A 168 -1.28 -6.66 13.46
CA ASN A 168 -0.98 -7.90 14.18
C ASN A 168 -0.68 -7.66 15.67
N PHE A 169 -0.20 -6.47 16.06
CA PHE A 169 -0.05 -6.09 17.46
C PHE A 169 -1.39 -6.10 18.19
N THR A 170 -2.43 -5.52 17.57
CA THR A 170 -3.75 -5.38 18.19
C THR A 170 -4.48 -6.72 18.35
N ARG A 171 -4.24 -7.67 17.45
CA ARG A 171 -4.92 -8.98 17.45
C ARG A 171 -4.23 -10.00 18.35
N ASN A 172 -2.90 -10.06 18.34
CA ASN A 172 -2.18 -11.08 19.10
C ASN A 172 -1.99 -10.64 20.56
N ALA A 173 -2.40 -11.49 21.51
CA ALA A 173 -2.19 -11.20 22.93
C ALA A 173 -0.71 -11.32 23.33
N TRP A 174 0.04 -12.22 22.68
CA TRP A 174 1.46 -12.49 23.00
C TRP A 174 2.40 -11.34 22.62
N SER A 175 2.09 -10.55 21.59
CA SER A 175 2.86 -9.35 21.23
C SER A 175 2.68 -8.22 22.26
N ARG A 176 1.53 -8.18 22.93
CA ARG A 176 1.18 -7.20 23.97
C ARG A 176 1.68 -7.59 25.35
N ASN A 177 1.75 -8.88 25.63
CA ASN A 177 2.15 -9.41 26.93
C ASN A 177 3.67 -9.33 27.11
N ILE A 178 4.14 -8.26 27.77
CA ILE A 178 5.55 -8.10 28.14
C ILE A 178 5.95 -9.23 29.11
N PRO A 179 6.96 -10.06 28.78
CA PRO A 179 7.46 -11.11 29.67
C PRO A 179 7.89 -10.55 31.03
N GLU A 180 7.62 -11.27 32.12
CA GLU A 180 7.95 -10.81 33.48
C GLU A 180 9.43 -10.49 33.67
N SER A 181 10.34 -11.23 33.02
CA SER A 181 11.77 -10.94 33.12
C SER A 181 12.10 -9.54 32.59
N ILE A 182 11.43 -9.07 31.52
CA ILE A 182 11.61 -7.71 31.00
C ILE A 182 11.01 -6.69 31.98
N LYS A 183 9.83 -6.98 32.56
CA LYS A 183 9.24 -6.13 33.62
C LYS A 183 10.17 -5.97 34.82
N ASN A 184 10.96 -7.00 35.11
CA ASN A 184 11.94 -7.03 36.20
C ASN A 184 13.32 -6.47 35.81
N GLY A 185 13.45 -5.81 34.64
CA GLY A 185 14.65 -5.10 34.24
C GLY A 185 15.68 -5.91 33.43
N VAL A 186 15.33 -7.12 32.98
CA VAL A 186 16.19 -7.87 32.05
C VAL A 186 16.09 -7.26 30.65
N PRO A 187 17.21 -6.82 30.04
CA PRO A 187 17.17 -6.24 28.70
C PRO A 187 16.80 -7.30 27.67
N LEU A 188 15.96 -6.95 26.69
CA LEU A 188 15.55 -7.86 25.62
C LEU A 188 16.71 -8.14 24.64
N PHE A 189 17.49 -7.11 24.35
CA PHE A 189 18.67 -7.16 23.51
C PHE A 189 19.89 -6.69 24.29
N PHE A 190 21.03 -7.31 24.04
CA PHE A 190 22.33 -6.81 24.51
C PHE A 190 23.28 -6.67 23.33
N MET A 191 24.19 -5.72 23.42
CA MET A 191 25.23 -5.50 22.42
C MET A 191 26.53 -6.14 22.91
N PRO A 192 27.02 -7.21 22.27
CA PRO A 192 28.32 -7.80 22.62
C PRO A 192 29.45 -6.79 22.43
N PRO A 193 30.48 -6.79 23.31
CA PRO A 193 31.70 -6.03 23.03
C PRO A 193 32.31 -6.58 21.73
N ASN A 194 32.48 -5.70 20.73
CA ASN A 194 32.95 -5.97 19.35
C ASN A 194 31.87 -6.34 18.31
N SER A 195 30.58 -6.19 18.60
CA SER A 195 29.49 -6.37 17.61
C SER A 195 28.66 -5.10 17.47
N SER A 196 28.31 -4.74 16.23
CA SER A 196 27.28 -3.72 15.94
C SER A 196 25.86 -4.25 16.07
N ASP A 197 25.71 -5.58 16.13
CA ASP A 197 24.42 -6.26 16.00
C ASP A 197 23.93 -6.64 17.40
N ALA A 198 22.68 -6.30 17.71
CA ALA A 198 22.09 -6.59 19.01
C ALA A 198 21.56 -8.03 19.05
N VAL A 199 21.93 -8.75 20.10
CA VAL A 199 21.60 -10.18 20.28
C VAL A 199 20.54 -10.32 21.37
N ILE A 200 19.64 -11.29 21.22
CA ILE A 200 18.58 -11.58 22.20
C ILE A 200 19.23 -12.05 23.51
N SER A 201 18.90 -11.40 24.63
CA SER A 201 19.50 -11.68 25.94
C SER A 201 19.09 -13.04 26.53
N SER A 202 17.86 -13.49 26.24
CA SER A 202 17.31 -14.74 26.77
C SER A 202 16.86 -15.68 25.65
N LYS A 203 17.29 -16.94 25.72
CA LYS A 203 16.92 -18.01 24.75
C LYS A 203 15.57 -18.67 25.06
N ASN A 204 14.81 -18.16 26.03
CA ASN A 204 13.47 -18.69 26.31
C ASN A 204 12.57 -18.46 25.09
N ILE A 205 11.74 -19.43 24.73
CA ILE A 205 10.82 -19.39 23.57
C ILE A 205 9.97 -18.11 23.58
N VAL A 206 9.45 -17.71 24.75
CA VAL A 206 8.61 -16.50 24.89
C VAL A 206 9.42 -15.22 24.61
N HIS A 207 10.67 -15.18 25.09
CA HIS A 207 11.58 -14.06 24.83
C HIS A 207 12.01 -13.98 23.37
N SER A 208 12.26 -15.12 22.74
CA SER A 208 12.62 -15.20 21.32
C SER A 208 11.47 -14.73 20.43
N GLN A 209 10.24 -15.20 20.68
CA GLN A 209 9.06 -14.79 19.92
C GLN A 209 8.75 -13.30 20.11
N PHE A 210 8.80 -12.80 21.34
CA PHE A 210 8.62 -11.38 21.64
C PHE A 210 9.73 -10.53 20.98
N ALA A 211 11.00 -10.94 21.10
CA ALA A 211 12.13 -10.24 20.47
C ALA A 211 12.03 -10.24 18.94
N GLN A 212 11.70 -11.36 18.31
CA GLN A 212 11.54 -11.44 16.85
C GLN A 212 10.44 -10.52 16.34
N TYR A 213 9.32 -10.43 17.06
CA TYR A 213 8.26 -9.50 16.74
C TYR A 213 8.75 -8.04 16.80
N TRP A 214 9.36 -7.63 17.92
CA TRP A 214 9.79 -6.24 18.13
C TRP A 214 11.07 -5.84 17.38
N LYS A 215 11.90 -6.80 16.98
CA LYS A 215 13.16 -6.57 16.25
C LYS A 215 12.93 -5.71 15.00
N TRP A 216 11.82 -5.96 14.32
CA TRP A 216 11.47 -5.24 13.11
C TRP A 216 11.11 -3.77 13.34
N MET A 217 10.46 -3.46 14.47
CA MET A 217 10.15 -2.08 14.87
C MET A 217 11.40 -1.29 15.31
N LEU A 218 12.40 -1.98 15.84
CA LEU A 218 13.60 -1.34 16.41
C LEU A 218 14.71 -1.10 15.38
N GLY A 219 14.55 -1.56 14.13
CA GLY A 219 15.57 -1.41 13.08
C GLY A 219 16.89 -2.13 13.39
N VAL A 220 16.88 -3.04 14.37
CA VAL A 220 18.04 -3.84 14.75
C VAL A 220 18.12 -5.01 13.79
N ASN A 221 19.15 -5.03 12.93
CA ASN A 221 19.48 -6.20 12.11
C ASN A 221 20.29 -7.22 12.89
#